data_AF-U5WPW6-F1
#
_entry.id   AF-U5WPW6-F1
#
_cell.length_a   1.000
_cell.length_b   1.000
_cell.length_c   1.000
_cell.angle_alpha   90.00
_cell.angle_beta   90.00
_cell.angle_gamma   90.00
#
_symmetry.space_group_name_H-M   'P 1'
#
loop_
_entity.id
_entity.type
_entity.pdbx_description
1 polymer ?
#
loop_
_entity_poly.entity_id
_entity_poly.type
_entity_poly.pdbx_seq_one_letter_code
_entity_poly.pdbx_strand_id
1 'polypeptide(L)'
;MIHSRFDDSSQEAFIMTTRFMTDPHAMRDMAGRFQVHAQTVEDEARRMWASSQNISGAGWAGTAEASSYDTMGQMHQAFRNIVTMLHGVRDGLVRDAGNYEQQEQASQQILGS
;
A
#
# COMPACT_ATOMS: atom_id res chain seq x y z
N MET A 1 42.13 -12.82 14.29
CA MET A 1 41.55 -11.84 13.33
C MET A 1 40.27 -12.41 12.75
N ILE A 2 39.14 -12.23 13.42
CA ILE A 2 37.81 -12.49 12.85
C ILE A 2 36.92 -11.36 13.36
N HIS A 3 36.98 -10.23 12.65
CA HIS A 3 36.04 -9.14 12.78
C HIS A 3 35.76 -8.63 11.36
N SER A 4 34.55 -8.15 11.11
CA SER A 4 34.15 -7.48 9.85
C SER A 4 33.70 -8.38 8.68
N ARG A 5 32.55 -9.05 8.84
CA ARG A 5 31.72 -9.41 7.67
C ARG A 5 30.21 -9.42 7.89
N PHE A 6 29.74 -9.28 9.13
CA PHE A 6 28.31 -9.20 9.48
C PHE A 6 27.78 -7.76 9.62
N ASP A 7 28.65 -6.76 9.52
CA ASP A 7 28.33 -5.35 9.80
C ASP A 7 27.88 -4.59 8.54
N ASP A 8 28.50 -4.88 7.38
CA ASP A 8 28.32 -4.13 6.14
C ASP A 8 26.88 -4.18 5.57
N SER A 9 26.27 -5.37 5.47
CA SER A 9 24.90 -5.50 4.97
C SER A 9 23.84 -4.88 5.89
N SER A 10 24.10 -4.84 7.19
CA SER A 10 23.18 -4.23 8.17
C SER A 10 23.28 -2.70 8.10
N GLN A 11 24.48 -2.16 7.86
CA GLN A 11 24.68 -0.73 7.64
C GLN A 11 24.07 -0.27 6.31
N GLU A 12 24.20 -1.03 5.23
CA GLU A 12 23.55 -0.69 3.96
C GLU A 12 22.02 -0.70 4.07
N ALA A 13 21.44 -1.67 4.79
CA ALA A 13 20.00 -1.70 5.04
C ALA A 13 19.54 -0.50 5.89
N PHE A 14 20.33 -0.09 6.88
CA PHE A 14 20.07 1.09 7.68
C PHE A 14 20.17 2.38 6.86
N ILE A 15 21.19 2.52 6.00
CA ILE A 15 21.35 3.67 5.11
C ILE A 15 20.23 3.72 4.07
N MET A 16 19.84 2.58 3.48
CA MET A 16 18.72 2.51 2.54
C MET A 16 17.39 2.87 3.20
N THR A 17 17.16 2.39 4.42
CA THR A 17 15.94 2.73 5.19
C THR A 17 15.94 4.20 5.58
N THR A 18 17.05 4.72 6.08
CA THR A 18 17.19 6.13 6.45
C THR A 18 17.03 7.03 5.22
N ARG A 19 17.66 6.66 4.10
CA ARG A 19 17.55 7.38 2.82
C ARG A 19 16.13 7.35 2.28
N PHE A 20 15.44 6.20 2.33
CA PHE A 20 14.03 6.12 1.98
C PHE A 20 13.16 6.98 2.90
N MET A 21 13.49 7.03 4.20
CA MET A 21 12.83 7.90 5.18
C MET A 21 13.15 9.38 4.98
N THR A 22 14.15 9.78 4.20
CA THR A 22 14.50 11.20 4.00
C THR A 22 14.50 11.63 2.54
N ASP A 23 14.01 10.80 1.62
CA ASP A 23 13.95 11.09 0.18
C ASP A 23 12.49 11.27 -0.27
N PRO A 24 12.02 12.54 -0.39
CA PRO A 24 10.67 12.85 -0.83
C PRO A 24 10.31 12.26 -2.21
N HIS A 25 11.28 12.12 -3.11
CA HIS A 25 11.03 11.55 -4.44
C HIS A 25 10.77 10.04 -4.34
N ALA A 26 11.60 9.31 -3.58
CA ALA A 26 11.40 7.88 -3.36
C ALA A 26 10.06 7.57 -2.67
N MET A 27 9.64 8.41 -1.72
CA MET A 27 8.33 8.30 -1.08
C MET A 27 7.17 8.52 -2.05
N ARG A 28 7.25 9.55 -2.91
CA ARG A 28 6.25 9.84 -3.95
C ARG A 28 6.17 8.72 -4.99
N ASP A 29 7.31 8.15 -5.40
CA ASP A 29 7.35 7.00 -6.31
C ASP A 29 6.65 5.78 -5.70
N MET A 30 6.92 5.50 -4.42
CA MET A 30 6.27 4.41 -3.70
C MET A 30 4.76 4.67 -3.53
N ALA A 31 4.35 5.91 -3.25
CA ALA A 31 2.95 6.30 -3.19
C ALA A 31 2.24 6.04 -4.54
N GLY A 32 2.90 6.34 -5.67
CA GLY A 32 2.40 6.03 -7.01
C GLY A 32 2.20 4.53 -7.22
N ARG A 33 3.11 3.69 -6.74
CA ARG A 33 2.98 2.21 -6.80
C ARG A 33 1.79 1.72 -5.97
N PHE A 34 1.59 2.26 -4.77
CA PHE A 34 0.43 1.94 -3.94
C PHE A 34 -0.89 2.37 -4.58
N GLN A 35 -0.92 3.51 -5.27
CA GLN A 35 -2.08 3.94 -6.04
C GLN A 35 -2.43 2.95 -7.16
N VAL A 36 -1.44 2.55 -7.97
CA VAL A 36 -1.65 1.55 -9.02
C VAL A 36 -2.12 0.22 -8.42
N HIS A 37 -1.54 -0.19 -7.29
CA HIS A 37 -1.96 -1.43 -6.63
C HIS A 37 -3.40 -1.36 -6.11
N ALA A 38 -3.82 -0.24 -5.52
CA ALA A 38 -5.21 -0.02 -5.09
C ALA A 38 -6.19 -0.15 -6.26
N GLN A 39 -5.86 0.46 -7.41
CA GLN A 39 -6.68 0.34 -8.63
C GLN A 39 -6.79 -1.10 -9.11
N THR A 40 -5.69 -1.84 -9.15
CA THR A 40 -5.69 -3.27 -9.53
C THR A 40 -6.55 -4.11 -8.59
N VAL A 41 -6.47 -3.87 -7.27
CA VAL A 41 -7.29 -4.60 -6.29
C VAL A 41 -8.77 -4.25 -6.45
N GLU A 42 -9.12 -2.98 -6.71
CA GLU A 42 -10.49 -2.57 -7.01
C GLU A 42 -11.04 -3.24 -8.27
N ASP A 43 -10.24 -3.31 -9.34
CA ASP A 43 -10.61 -3.97 -10.59
C ASP A 43 -10.85 -5.47 -10.40
N GLU A 44 -9.97 -6.14 -9.66
CA GLU A 44 -10.10 -7.57 -9.39
C GLU A 44 -11.30 -7.87 -8.50
N ALA A 45 -11.53 -7.04 -7.47
CA ALA A 45 -12.72 -7.13 -6.62
C ALA A 45 -14.02 -6.99 -7.44
N ARG A 46 -14.06 -6.04 -8.39
CA ARG A 46 -15.21 -5.87 -9.29
C ARG A 46 -15.43 -7.09 -10.18
N ARG A 47 -14.36 -7.66 -10.74
CA ARG A 47 -14.45 -8.87 -11.57
C ARG A 47 -14.95 -10.07 -10.77
N MET A 48 -14.44 -10.26 -9.56
CA MET A 48 -14.89 -11.33 -8.67
C MET A 48 -16.38 -11.19 -8.32
N TRP A 49 -16.85 -9.97 -8.05
CA TRP A 49 -18.27 -9.71 -7.77
C TRP A 49 -19.19 -9.96 -8.97
N ALA A 50 -18.72 -9.67 -10.18
CA ALA A 50 -19.44 -10.02 -11.41
C ALA A 50 -19.46 -11.54 -11.65
N SER A 51 -18.33 -12.21 -11.41
CA SER A 51 -18.22 -13.67 -11.52
C SER A 51 -19.16 -14.39 -10.54
N SER A 52 -19.25 -13.91 -9.29
CA SER A 52 -20.13 -14.51 -8.29
C SER A 52 -21.61 -14.43 -8.65
N GLN A 53 -22.05 -13.34 -9.31
CA GLN A 53 -23.42 -13.20 -9.79
C GLN A 53 -23.75 -14.17 -10.93
N ASN A 54 -22.77 -14.44 -11.80
CA ASN A 54 -22.92 -15.45 -12.85
C ASN A 54 -23.00 -16.88 -12.27
N ILE A 55 -22.25 -17.17 -11.20
CA ILE A 55 -22.28 -18.48 -10.51
C ILE A 55 -23.65 -18.71 -9.83
N SER A 56 -24.22 -17.70 -9.19
CA SER A 56 -25.60 -17.79 -8.63
C SER A 56 -26.66 -18.08 -9.71
N GLY A 57 -26.44 -17.65 -10.96
CA GLY A 57 -27.32 -17.94 -12.09
C GLY A 57 -27.17 -19.35 -12.69
N ALA A 58 -26.08 -20.06 -12.42
CA ALA A 58 -25.73 -21.34 -13.05
C ALA A 58 -26.24 -22.59 -12.30
N GLY A 59 -27.17 -22.44 -11.35
CA GLY A 59 -27.92 -23.58 -10.77
C GLY A 59 -27.56 -24.00 -9.35
N TRP A 60 -26.96 -23.14 -8.54
CA TRP A 60 -26.69 -23.39 -7.12
C TRP A 60 -27.91 -22.99 -6.27
N ALA A 61 -29.05 -23.65 -6.44
CA ALA A 61 -30.28 -23.31 -5.71
C ALA A 61 -30.26 -23.82 -4.25
N GLY A 62 -30.64 -22.97 -3.28
CA GLY A 62 -30.84 -23.35 -1.87
C GLY A 62 -29.77 -22.83 -0.90
N THR A 63 -29.31 -23.64 0.05
CA THR A 63 -28.29 -23.27 1.06
C THR A 63 -26.94 -22.84 0.47
N ALA A 64 -26.64 -23.30 -0.75
CA ALA A 64 -25.44 -22.90 -1.49
C ALA A 64 -25.49 -21.43 -1.97
N GLU A 65 -26.68 -20.93 -2.29
CA GLU A 65 -26.93 -19.52 -2.64
C GLU A 65 -26.72 -18.62 -1.42
N ALA A 66 -27.35 -18.95 -0.29
CA ALA A 66 -27.22 -18.18 0.96
C ALA A 66 -25.76 -18.11 1.46
N SER A 67 -25.05 -19.25 1.46
CA SER A 67 -23.63 -19.30 1.83
C SER A 67 -22.74 -18.51 0.85
N SER A 68 -23.08 -18.52 -0.43
CA SER A 68 -22.39 -17.72 -1.46
C SER A 68 -22.62 -16.23 -1.24
N TYR A 69 -23.84 -15.80 -0.94
CA TYR A 69 -24.14 -14.40 -0.59
C TYR A 69 -23.37 -13.93 0.65
N ASP A 70 -23.32 -14.76 1.70
CA ASP A 70 -22.55 -14.44 2.92
C ASP A 70 -21.05 -14.35 2.64
N THR A 71 -20.50 -15.30 1.88
CA THR A 71 -19.09 -15.29 1.46
C THR A 71 -18.78 -14.03 0.64
N MET A 72 -19.68 -13.63 -0.27
CA MET A 72 -19.52 -12.42 -1.07
C MET A 72 -19.61 -11.14 -0.24
N GLY A 73 -20.49 -11.10 0.76
CA GLY A 73 -20.55 -10.00 1.72
C GLY A 73 -19.24 -9.83 2.49
N GLN A 74 -18.69 -10.94 3.01
CA GLN A 74 -17.40 -10.96 3.70
C GLN A 74 -16.25 -10.54 2.78
N MET A 75 -16.20 -11.06 1.56
CA MET A 75 -15.18 -10.68 0.58
C MET A 75 -15.28 -9.21 0.19
N HIS A 76 -16.48 -8.68 -0.03
CA HIS A 76 -16.68 -7.26 -0.34
C HIS A 76 -16.16 -6.36 0.78
N GLN A 77 -16.43 -6.73 2.04
CA GLN A 77 -15.91 -6.01 3.19
C GLN A 77 -14.37 -6.10 3.27
N ALA A 78 -13.79 -7.28 3.05
CA ALA A 78 -12.35 -7.48 3.03
C ALA A 78 -11.66 -6.63 1.95
N PHE A 79 -12.20 -6.60 0.72
CA PHE A 79 -11.67 -5.78 -0.37
C PHE A 79 -11.70 -4.28 -0.01
N ARG A 80 -12.79 -3.79 0.54
CA ARG A 80 -12.90 -2.40 0.99
C ARG A 80 -11.86 -2.05 2.05
N ASN A 81 -11.60 -2.97 2.98
CA ASN A 81 -10.57 -2.78 4.00
C ASN A 81 -9.18 -2.69 3.37
N ILE A 82 -8.85 -3.59 2.43
CA ILE A 82 -7.56 -3.59 1.72
C ILE A 82 -7.35 -2.28 0.96
N VAL A 83 -8.34 -1.86 0.17
CA VAL A 83 -8.27 -0.60 -0.59
C VAL A 83 -8.10 0.60 0.34
N THR A 84 -8.82 0.63 1.46
CA THR A 84 -8.69 1.68 2.48
C THR A 84 -7.27 1.71 3.05
N MET A 85 -6.68 0.56 3.34
CA MET A 85 -5.29 0.47 3.82
C MET A 85 -4.29 0.95 2.76
N LEU A 86 -4.46 0.55 1.50
CA LEU A 86 -3.57 0.95 0.40
C LEU A 86 -3.61 2.47 0.17
N HIS A 87 -4.81 3.07 0.22
CA HIS A 87 -4.96 4.53 0.18
C HIS A 87 -4.34 5.20 1.41
N GLY A 88 -4.50 4.63 2.60
CA GLY A 88 -3.87 5.14 3.82
C GLY A 88 -2.34 5.19 3.73
N VAL A 89 -1.71 4.14 3.20
CA VAL A 89 -0.25 4.11 2.99
C VAL A 89 0.19 5.15 1.95
N ARG A 90 -0.52 5.24 0.81
CA ARG A 90 -0.26 6.26 -0.21
C ARG A 90 -0.31 7.67 0.39
N ASP A 91 -1.38 7.99 1.12
CA ASP A 91 -1.60 9.33 1.66
C ASP A 91 -0.58 9.66 2.76
N GLY A 92 -0.17 8.66 3.54
CA GLY A 92 0.95 8.77 4.49
C GLY A 92 2.25 9.14 3.81
N LEU A 93 2.65 8.39 2.77
CA LEU A 93 3.88 8.63 2.02
C LEU A 93 3.92 10.02 1.36
N VAL A 94 2.79 10.47 0.79
CA VAL A 94 2.70 11.82 0.19
C VAL A 94 2.84 12.91 1.25
N ARG A 95 2.22 12.72 2.43
CA ARG A 95 2.33 13.67 3.54
C ARG A 95 3.75 13.75 4.05
N ASP A 96 4.39 12.60 4.28
CA ASP A 96 5.74 12.53 4.82
C ASP A 96 6.74 13.18 3.87
N ALA A 97 6.63 12.92 2.56
CA ALA A 97 7.43 13.59 1.53
C ALA A 97 7.32 15.13 1.64
N GLY A 98 6.10 15.66 1.79
CA GLY A 98 5.87 17.09 1.97
C GLY A 98 6.45 17.65 3.26
N ASN A 99 6.41 16.90 4.36
CA ASN A 99 7.00 17.30 5.64
C ASN A 99 8.53 17.39 5.54
N TYR A 100 9.18 16.42 4.88
CA TYR A 100 10.62 16.42 4.66
C TYR A 100 11.07 17.59 3.78
N GLU A 101 10.37 17.87 2.67
CA GLU A 101 10.66 19.02 1.80
C GLU A 101 10.58 20.35 2.58
N GLN A 102 9.57 20.52 3.43
CA GLN A 102 9.42 21.73 4.25
C GLN A 102 10.52 21.85 5.31
N GLN A 103 10.87 20.75 5.97
CA GLN A 103 11.93 20.72 6.98
C GLN A 103 13.29 21.08 6.37
N GLU A 104 13.58 20.58 5.16
CA GLU A 104 14.81 20.90 4.43
C GLU A 104 14.85 22.38 4.04
N GLN A 105 13.77 22.93 3.50
CA GLN A 105 13.68 24.37 3.17
C GLN A 105 13.87 25.27 4.39
N ALA A 106 13.23 24.93 5.52
CA ALA A 106 13.38 25.67 6.77
C ALA A 106 14.82 25.60 7.29
N SER A 107 15.47 24.44 7.18
CA SER A 107 16.86 24.24 7.59
C SER A 107 17.82 25.08 6.74
N GLN A 108 17.59 25.14 5.43
CA GLN A 108 18.40 25.97 4.52
C GLN A 108 18.26 27.47 4.80
N GLN A 109 17.07 27.94 5.19
CA GLN A 109 16.88 29.34 5.56
C GLN A 109 17.63 29.71 6.84
N ILE A 110 17.65 28.81 7.84
CA ILE A 110 18.36 29.02 9.11
C ILE A 110 19.88 28.96 8.91
N LEU A 111 20.37 28.04 8.08
CA LEU A 111 21.80 27.89 7.80
C LEU A 111 22.36 28.96 6.84
N GLY A 112 21.49 29.59 6.06
CA GLY A 112 21.85 30.67 5.13
C GLY A 112 21.91 32.06 5.76
N SER A 113 21.49 32.20 7.02
CA SER A 113 21.52 33.45 7.81
C SER A 113 22.63 33.46 8.85
#